data_AF-A0A956DEY9-F1
#
_entry.id   AF-A0A956DEY9-F1
#
_cell.length_a   1.000
_cell.length_b   1.000
_cell.length_c   1.000
_cell.angle_alpha   90.00
_cell.angle_beta   90.00
_cell.angle_gamma   90.00
#
_symmetry.space_group_name_H-M   'P 1'
#
loop_
_entity.id
_entity.type
_entity.pdbx_description
1 polymer ?
#
loop_
_entity_poly.entity_id
_entity_poly.type
_entity_poly.pdbx_seq_one_letter_code
_entity_poly.pdbx_strand_id
1 'polypeptide(L)'
;MSSLLRVFGLLTVLALVGTATPARAQDLVGQAEEAYLNVDFERTLDLARQALGSGRLDPNRLARVYELMGVAFAASGDEDASREAYKKMLALRPDAQVDNNLAPRLRSPFMEARGYWATRSDRLEADVVLARAERGLRIRLVDPLGMARRIVVRTRVAGEMRPMDEQTLPAQSGELAPVEGLPEADRIEYA
;
A
#
# COMPACT_ATOMS: atom_id res chain seq x y z
N MET A 1 40.07 59.71 -21.52
CA MET A 1 39.31 60.63 -20.65
C MET A 1 38.45 59.82 -19.70
N SER A 2 38.62 60.10 -18.40
CA SER A 2 37.76 59.83 -17.23
C SER A 2 37.23 58.41 -16.97
N SER A 3 37.96 57.75 -16.07
CA SER A 3 37.52 56.88 -14.97
C SER A 3 36.10 57.09 -14.45
N LEU A 4 35.44 56.01 -14.00
CA LEU A 4 34.68 55.97 -12.75
C LEU A 4 34.49 54.54 -12.24
N LEU A 5 35.28 54.24 -11.21
CA LEU A 5 35.17 53.15 -10.26
C LEU A 5 33.81 53.23 -9.54
N ARG A 6 33.06 52.13 -9.46
CA ARG A 6 32.01 51.94 -8.45
C ARG A 6 32.14 50.55 -7.85
N VAL A 7 32.85 50.51 -6.73
CA VAL A 7 32.79 49.44 -5.73
C VAL A 7 31.49 49.64 -4.96
N PHE A 8 30.63 48.62 -4.88
CA PHE A 8 29.63 48.54 -3.82
C PHE A 8 29.26 47.07 -3.54
N GLY A 9 29.58 46.63 -2.32
CA GLY A 9 28.80 45.66 -1.57
C GLY A 9 28.79 44.21 -2.04
N LEU A 10 29.84 43.46 -1.67
CA LEU A 10 29.76 42.01 -1.49
C LEU A 10 28.74 41.72 -0.38
N LEU A 11 27.50 41.37 -0.73
CA LEU A 11 26.55 40.78 0.21
C LEU A 11 26.67 39.27 0.10
N THR A 12 27.61 38.71 0.85
CA THR A 12 27.73 37.28 1.07
C THR A 12 26.51 36.83 1.86
N VAL A 13 25.45 36.41 1.17
CA VAL A 13 24.40 35.61 1.79
C VAL A 13 25.01 34.24 2.01
N LEU A 14 25.60 34.06 3.20
CA LEU A 14 25.89 32.75 3.75
C LEU A 14 24.55 32.12 4.11
N ALA A 15 23.84 31.61 3.10
CA ALA A 15 22.76 30.68 3.33
C ALA A 15 23.43 29.40 3.83
N LEU A 16 23.48 29.23 5.16
CA LEU A 16 23.47 27.90 5.74
C LEU A 16 22.18 27.25 5.24
N VAL A 17 22.24 26.64 4.06
CA VAL A 17 21.36 25.55 3.71
C VAL A 17 21.77 24.45 4.67
N GLY A 18 21.14 24.45 5.85
CA GLY A 18 21.03 23.26 6.65
C GLY A 18 20.43 22.21 5.72
N THR A 19 21.28 21.32 5.21
CA THR A 19 20.82 20.06 4.66
C THR A 19 20.19 19.35 5.85
N ALA A 20 18.91 19.60 6.07
CA ALA A 20 18.06 18.61 6.69
C ALA A 20 18.27 17.37 5.84
N THR A 21 19.14 16.46 6.31
CA THR A 21 19.13 15.08 5.85
C THR A 21 17.67 14.71 5.81
N PRO A 22 17.09 14.34 4.64
CA PRO A 22 15.75 13.80 4.65
C PRO A 22 15.88 12.62 5.59
N ALA A 23 15.25 12.75 6.75
CA ALA A 23 15.26 11.74 7.77
C ALA A 23 15.02 10.44 7.01
N ARG A 24 15.98 9.52 7.13
CA ARG A 24 15.82 8.08 6.99
C ARG A 24 14.38 7.81 7.39
N ALA A 25 13.45 7.78 6.42
CA ALA A 25 12.03 7.75 6.73
C ALA A 25 11.89 6.49 7.58
N GLN A 26 11.49 6.65 8.84
CA GLN A 26 11.61 5.56 9.81
C GLN A 26 11.01 4.31 9.18
N ASP A 27 11.85 3.31 8.94
CA ASP A 27 11.39 2.09 8.31
C ASP A 27 10.62 1.31 9.38
N LEU A 28 9.35 1.68 9.56
CA LEU A 28 8.52 1.14 10.63
C LEU A 28 8.30 -0.35 10.45
N VAL A 29 8.23 -0.83 9.21
CA VAL A 29 8.14 -2.27 8.93
C VAL A 29 9.45 -2.95 9.30
N GLY A 30 10.59 -2.42 8.87
CA GLY A 30 11.90 -2.99 9.23
C GLY A 30 12.14 -3.01 10.73
N GLN A 31 11.74 -1.96 11.46
CA GLN A 31 11.81 -1.93 12.92
C GLN A 31 10.85 -2.93 13.56
N ALA A 32 9.64 -3.13 13.01
CA ALA A 32 8.70 -4.13 13.51
C ALA A 32 9.25 -5.55 13.31
N GLU A 33 9.92 -5.80 12.18
CA GLU A 33 10.60 -7.07 11.91
C GLU A 33 11.77 -7.31 12.87
N GLU A 34 12.56 -6.27 13.15
CA GLU A 34 13.64 -6.35 14.14
C GLU A 34 13.09 -6.66 15.54
N ALA A 35 12.01 -5.99 15.96
CA ALA A 35 11.34 -6.29 17.22
C ALA A 35 10.81 -7.73 17.26
N TYR A 36 10.23 -8.21 16.17
CA TYR A 36 9.74 -9.58 16.04
C TYR A 36 10.87 -10.62 16.19
N LEU A 37 12.02 -10.39 15.54
CA LEU A 37 13.20 -11.25 15.65
C LEU A 37 13.76 -11.29 17.08
N ASN A 38 13.61 -10.20 17.83
CA ASN A 38 13.96 -10.10 19.25
C ASN A 38 12.86 -10.62 20.19
N VAL A 39 11.78 -11.19 19.65
CA VAL A 39 10.62 -11.72 20.41
C VAL A 39 9.91 -10.63 21.23
N ASP A 40 10.09 -9.37 20.85
CA ASP A 40 9.40 -8.22 21.45
C ASP A 40 8.08 -7.98 20.71
N PHE A 41 7.08 -8.80 21.06
CA PHE A 41 5.77 -8.78 20.39
C PHE A 41 4.96 -7.51 20.66
N GLU A 42 5.11 -6.92 21.84
CA GLU A 42 4.47 -5.64 22.17
C GLU A 42 5.00 -4.54 21.25
N ARG A 43 6.32 -4.42 21.14
CA ARG A 43 6.94 -3.45 20.24
C ARG A 43 6.65 -3.73 18.77
N THR A 44 6.61 -5.00 18.38
CA THR A 44 6.23 -5.45 17.02
C THR A 44 4.85 -4.90 16.67
N LEU A 45 3.86 -5.09 17.55
CA LEU A 45 2.48 -4.67 17.32
C LEU A 45 2.37 -3.15 17.18
N ASP A 46 3.05 -2.39 18.05
CA ASP A 46 3.02 -0.93 18.01
C ASP A 46 3.63 -0.35 16.73
N LEU A 47 4.77 -0.90 16.29
CA LEU A 47 5.42 -0.47 15.06
C LEU A 47 4.62 -0.88 13.82
N ALA A 48 4.03 -2.07 13.82
CA ALA A 48 3.17 -2.53 12.74
C ALA A 48 1.90 -1.66 12.60
N ARG A 49 1.28 -1.25 13.72
CA ARG A 49 0.15 -0.30 13.72
C ARG A 49 0.55 1.07 13.17
N GLN A 50 1.71 1.58 13.54
CA GLN A 50 2.23 2.84 13.00
C GLN A 50 2.51 2.73 11.49
N ALA A 51 3.11 1.62 11.05
CA ALA A 51 3.36 1.36 9.64
C ALA A 51 2.05 1.34 8.84
N LEU A 52 1.03 0.64 9.33
CA LEU A 52 -0.30 0.59 8.73
C LEU A 52 -0.95 1.99 8.66
N GLY A 53 -0.81 2.77 9.74
CA GLY A 53 -1.34 4.15 9.82
C GLY A 53 -0.68 5.14 8.85
N SER A 54 0.57 4.88 8.42
CA SER A 54 1.29 5.74 7.47
C SER A 54 0.67 5.77 6.06
N GLY A 55 -0.13 4.73 5.73
CA GLY A 55 -0.86 4.61 4.46
C GLY A 55 0.01 4.44 3.21
N ARG A 56 1.33 4.20 3.36
CA ARG A 56 2.31 4.10 2.27
C ARG A 56 2.99 2.74 2.25
N LEU A 57 2.25 1.71 1.89
CA LEU A 57 2.77 0.34 1.78
C LEU A 57 2.32 -0.26 0.45
N ASP A 58 3.25 -0.86 -0.28
CA ASP A 58 2.91 -1.77 -1.37
C ASP A 58 2.24 -3.05 -0.81
N PRO A 59 1.56 -3.84 -1.64
CA PRO A 59 0.82 -5.03 -1.19
C PRO A 59 1.68 -6.05 -0.41
N ASN A 60 2.96 -6.23 -0.77
CA ASN A 60 3.84 -7.18 -0.10
C ASN A 60 4.21 -6.70 1.30
N ARG A 61 4.57 -5.43 1.45
CA ARG A 61 4.86 -4.85 2.77
C ARG A 61 3.61 -4.77 3.64
N LEU A 62 2.45 -4.49 3.06
CA LEU A 62 1.18 -4.51 3.78
C LEU A 62 0.81 -5.91 4.28
N ALA A 63 1.00 -6.94 3.44
CA ALA A 63 0.81 -8.33 3.87
C ALA A 63 1.75 -8.70 5.03
N ARG A 64 3.02 -8.27 4.96
CA ARG A 64 4.01 -8.47 6.02
C ARG A 64 3.62 -7.77 7.33
N VAL A 65 3.09 -6.55 7.27
CA VAL A 65 2.57 -5.85 8.45
C VAL A 65 1.44 -6.64 9.11
N TYR A 66 0.50 -7.18 8.33
CA TYR A 66 -0.56 -8.02 8.87
C TYR A 66 -0.06 -9.35 9.44
N GLU A 67 0.98 -9.95 8.86
CA GLU A 67 1.65 -11.13 9.44
C GLU A 67 2.22 -10.83 10.83
N LEU A 68 3.00 -9.74 10.95
CA LEU A 68 3.61 -9.32 12.21
C LEU A 68 2.55 -9.03 13.28
N MET A 69 1.47 -8.35 12.90
CA MET A 69 0.31 -8.14 13.79
C MET A 69 -0.31 -9.47 14.20
N GLY A 70 -0.49 -10.41 13.26
CA GLY A 70 -1.03 -11.73 13.52
C GLY A 70 -0.25 -12.50 14.58
N VAL A 71 1.09 -12.56 14.45
CA VAL A 71 1.92 -13.22 15.45
C VAL A 71 1.87 -12.50 16.80
N ALA A 72 1.96 -11.17 16.80
CA ALA A 72 1.98 -10.39 18.03
C ALA A 72 0.66 -10.51 18.82
N PHE A 73 -0.49 -10.47 18.14
CA PHE A 73 -1.79 -10.71 18.78
C PHE A 73 -1.91 -12.12 19.36
N ALA A 74 -1.43 -13.14 18.64
CA ALA A 74 -1.43 -14.51 19.16
C ALA A 74 -0.51 -14.63 20.39
N ALA A 75 0.60 -13.89 20.43
CA ALA A 75 1.50 -13.88 21.58
C ALA A 75 0.88 -13.21 22.82
N SER A 76 0.04 -12.19 22.63
CA SER A 76 -0.73 -11.54 23.70
C SER A 76 -2.03 -12.28 24.07
N GLY A 77 -2.36 -13.38 23.39
CA GLY A 77 -3.57 -14.16 23.64
C GLY A 77 -4.84 -13.62 22.97
N ASP A 78 -4.74 -12.63 22.09
CA ASP A 78 -5.85 -12.07 21.32
C ASP A 78 -6.00 -12.86 20.00
N GLU A 79 -6.57 -14.07 20.11
CA GLU A 79 -6.70 -14.98 18.97
C GLU A 79 -7.62 -14.43 17.87
N ASP A 80 -8.64 -13.65 18.24
CA ASP A 80 -9.57 -13.06 17.27
C ASP A 80 -8.88 -11.98 16.44
N ALA A 81 -8.17 -11.04 17.08
CA ALA A 81 -7.40 -10.03 16.34
C ALA A 81 -6.28 -10.66 15.51
N SER A 82 -5.66 -11.74 16.00
CA SER A 82 -4.66 -12.51 15.25
C SER A 82 -5.25 -13.11 13.98
N ARG A 83 -6.40 -13.79 14.10
CA ARG A 83 -7.11 -14.41 12.97
C ARG A 83 -7.52 -13.36 11.93
N GLU A 84 -8.04 -12.22 12.36
CA GLU A 84 -8.40 -11.11 11.45
C GLU A 84 -7.19 -10.51 10.73
N ALA A 85 -6.06 -10.37 11.42
CA ALA A 85 -4.82 -9.94 10.78
C ALA A 85 -4.35 -10.94 9.72
N TYR A 86 -4.35 -12.25 10.02
CA TYR A 86 -3.98 -13.27 9.04
C TYR A 86 -4.97 -13.37 7.87
N LYS A 87 -6.28 -13.15 8.09
CA LYS A 87 -7.25 -13.07 6.99
C LYS A 87 -6.88 -11.94 6.01
N LYS A 88 -6.52 -10.77 6.52
CA LYS A 88 -6.08 -9.62 5.71
C LYS A 88 -4.76 -9.86 4.99
N MET A 89 -3.80 -10.52 5.65
CA MET A 89 -2.56 -10.98 5.02
C MET A 89 -2.85 -11.90 3.83
N LEU A 90 -3.68 -12.93 4.02
CA LEU A 90 -4.02 -13.92 3.00
C LEU A 90 -4.94 -13.36 1.90
N ALA A 91 -5.66 -12.26 2.14
CA ALA A 91 -6.38 -11.53 1.11
C ALA A 91 -5.42 -10.89 0.09
N LEU A 92 -4.28 -10.38 0.57
CA LEU A 92 -3.25 -9.74 -0.26
C LEU A 92 -2.29 -10.75 -0.89
N ARG A 93 -1.98 -11.82 -0.16
CA ARG A 93 -1.06 -12.89 -0.60
C ARG A 93 -1.65 -14.27 -0.26
N PRO A 94 -2.45 -14.86 -1.16
CA PRO A 94 -3.13 -16.13 -0.90
C PRO A 94 -2.19 -17.34 -0.67
N ASP A 95 -0.96 -17.26 -1.17
CA ASP A 95 0.07 -18.30 -1.08
C ASP A 95 0.97 -18.18 0.16
N ALA A 96 0.85 -17.08 0.91
CA ALA A 96 1.76 -16.76 2.00
C ALA A 96 1.73 -17.82 3.11
N GLN A 97 2.90 -18.05 3.71
CA GLN A 97 3.08 -18.94 4.86
C GLN A 97 3.67 -18.14 6.02
N VAL A 98 3.40 -18.58 7.24
CA VAL A 98 4.08 -18.08 8.44
C VAL A 98 5.26 -19.00 8.79
N ASP A 99 6.16 -18.52 9.64
CA ASP A 99 7.31 -19.30 10.10
C ASP A 99 6.88 -20.64 10.72
N ASN A 100 7.40 -21.74 10.16
CA ASN A 100 7.09 -23.10 10.59
C ASN A 100 7.63 -23.42 11.98
N ASN A 101 8.61 -22.66 12.48
CA ASN A 101 9.18 -22.81 13.81
C ASN A 101 8.36 -22.11 14.89
N LEU A 102 7.31 -21.35 14.52
CA LEU A 102 6.41 -20.76 15.51
C LEU A 102 5.79 -21.85 16.39
N ALA A 103 5.75 -21.58 17.69
CA ALA A 103 5.05 -22.43 18.65
C ALA A 103 3.60 -22.65 18.18
N PRO A 104 3.02 -23.84 18.37
CA PRO A 104 1.69 -24.18 17.84
C PRO A 104 0.62 -23.10 18.11
N ARG A 105 0.57 -22.56 19.34
CA ARG A 105 -0.36 -21.48 19.73
C ARG A 105 -0.26 -20.21 18.87
N LEU A 106 0.94 -19.86 18.40
CA LEU A 106 1.15 -18.66 17.57
C LEU A 106 0.76 -18.90 16.11
N ARG A 107 0.73 -20.17 15.69
CA ARG A 107 0.43 -20.61 14.32
C ARG A 107 -1.04 -20.98 14.12
N SER A 108 -1.76 -21.42 15.16
CA SER A 108 -3.17 -21.83 15.05
C SER A 108 -4.07 -20.78 14.39
N PRO A 109 -4.01 -19.48 14.74
CA PRO A 109 -4.88 -18.47 14.11
C PRO A 109 -4.63 -18.31 12.60
N PHE A 110 -3.38 -18.50 12.15
CA PHE A 110 -3.04 -18.50 10.72
C PHE A 110 -3.71 -19.67 9.99
N MET A 111 -3.67 -20.87 10.58
CA MET A 111 -4.31 -22.06 10.01
C MET A 111 -5.82 -21.88 9.89
N GLU A 112 -6.44 -21.23 10.87
CA GLU A 112 -7.87 -20.91 10.89
C GLU A 112 -8.23 -19.85 9.85
N ALA A 113 -7.43 -18.80 9.72
CA ALA A 113 -7.58 -17.81 8.65
C ALA A 113 -7.43 -18.45 7.25
N ARG A 114 -6.52 -19.41 7.10
CA ARG A 114 -6.36 -20.18 5.87
C ARG A 114 -7.58 -21.07 5.59
N GLY A 115 -8.13 -21.71 6.63
CA GLY A 115 -9.38 -22.47 6.55
C GLY A 115 -10.57 -21.61 6.14
N TYR A 116 -10.69 -20.40 6.71
CA TYR A 116 -11.70 -19.40 6.31
C TYR A 116 -11.65 -19.10 4.81
N TRP A 117 -10.44 -18.95 4.28
CA TRP A 117 -10.25 -18.68 2.87
C TRP A 117 -10.43 -19.91 1.97
N ALA A 118 -10.11 -21.10 2.44
CA ALA A 118 -10.24 -22.34 1.68
C ALA A 118 -11.70 -22.68 1.30
N THR A 119 -12.69 -22.19 2.04
CA THR A 119 -14.11 -22.43 1.79
C THR A 119 -14.79 -21.32 0.97
N ARG A 120 -14.05 -20.28 0.58
CA ARG A 120 -14.58 -19.10 -0.10
C ARG A 120 -14.08 -18.99 -1.54
N SER A 121 -14.99 -18.59 -2.42
CA SER A 121 -14.69 -18.24 -3.82
C SER A 121 -14.48 -16.74 -4.03
N ASP A 122 -15.03 -15.89 -3.16
CA ASP A 122 -14.88 -14.44 -3.22
C ASP A 122 -13.53 -14.01 -2.62
N ARG A 123 -12.73 -13.26 -3.38
CA ARG A 123 -11.40 -12.78 -2.99
C ARG A 123 -11.31 -11.29 -3.22
N LEU A 124 -10.32 -10.67 -2.58
CA LEU A 124 -9.97 -9.29 -2.91
C LEU A 124 -9.54 -9.24 -4.38
N GLU A 125 -10.34 -8.61 -5.21
CA GLU A 125 -10.18 -8.58 -6.67
C GLU A 125 -10.68 -7.26 -7.22
N ALA A 126 -10.00 -6.75 -8.24
CA ALA A 126 -10.41 -5.58 -8.99
C ALA A 126 -10.30 -5.87 -10.49
N ASP A 127 -11.43 -5.79 -11.19
CA ASP A 127 -11.50 -5.93 -12.63
C ASP A 127 -11.86 -4.61 -13.29
N VAL A 128 -11.47 -4.50 -14.55
CA VAL A 128 -11.80 -3.34 -15.38
C VAL A 128 -12.56 -3.78 -16.62
N VAL A 129 -13.66 -3.09 -16.91
CA VAL A 129 -14.46 -3.28 -18.13
C VAL A 129 -14.48 -1.98 -18.92
N LEU A 130 -14.08 -2.03 -20.19
CA LEU A 130 -14.16 -0.88 -21.08
C LEU A 130 -15.63 -0.53 -21.41
N ALA A 131 -16.07 0.66 -21.02
CA ALA A 131 -17.42 1.18 -21.25
C ALA A 131 -17.39 2.29 -22.33
N ARG A 132 -17.38 1.91 -23.61
CA ARG A 132 -17.26 2.88 -24.73
C ARG A 132 -18.38 3.92 -24.77
N ALA A 133 -19.62 3.52 -24.51
CA ALA A 133 -20.76 4.43 -24.50
C ALA A 133 -20.64 5.53 -23.42
N GLU A 134 -19.97 5.21 -22.31
CA GLU A 134 -19.76 6.10 -21.17
C GLU A 134 -18.36 6.72 -21.16
N ARG A 135 -17.58 6.48 -22.22
CA ARG A 135 -16.26 7.07 -22.44
C ARG A 135 -15.28 6.82 -21.28
N GLY A 136 -15.29 5.60 -20.73
CA GLY A 136 -14.44 5.29 -19.58
C GLY A 136 -14.24 3.80 -19.30
N LEU A 137 -13.58 3.53 -18.19
CA LEU A 137 -13.35 2.21 -17.61
C LEU A 137 -14.28 2.04 -16.40
N ARG A 138 -15.10 0.98 -16.39
CA ARG A 138 -15.90 0.61 -15.23
C ARG A 138 -15.13 -0.38 -14.38
N ILE A 139 -14.98 -0.06 -13.09
CA ILE A 139 -14.23 -0.86 -12.14
C ILE A 139 -15.18 -1.73 -11.35
N ARG A 140 -14.95 -3.05 -11.36
CA ARG A 140 -15.61 -3.98 -10.45
C ARG A 140 -14.65 -4.27 -9.31
N LEU A 141 -15.06 -3.93 -8.09
CA LEU A 141 -14.32 -4.24 -6.88
C LEU A 141 -15.05 -5.35 -6.11
N VAL A 142 -14.31 -6.39 -5.72
CA VAL A 142 -14.73 -7.39 -4.74
C VAL A 142 -13.79 -7.25 -3.54
N ASP A 143 -14.33 -6.88 -2.39
CA ASP A 143 -13.56 -6.65 -1.17
C ASP A 143 -14.31 -7.18 0.06
N PRO A 144 -14.29 -8.51 0.28
CA PRO A 144 -15.08 -9.15 1.33
C PRO A 144 -14.64 -8.78 2.75
N LEU A 145 -13.46 -8.17 2.91
CA LEU A 145 -12.94 -7.73 4.20
C LEU A 145 -13.00 -6.22 4.42
N GLY A 146 -13.51 -5.44 3.44
CA GLY A 146 -13.57 -3.97 3.52
C GLY A 146 -12.19 -3.32 3.70
N MET A 147 -11.16 -3.89 3.07
CA MET A 147 -9.78 -3.41 3.15
C MET A 147 -9.51 -2.19 2.26
N ALA A 148 -10.17 -2.10 1.12
CA ALA A 148 -9.97 -1.06 0.13
C ALA A 148 -10.47 0.29 0.68
N ARG A 149 -9.63 1.33 0.53
CA ARG A 149 -9.98 2.70 0.92
C ARG A 149 -10.20 3.64 -0.26
N ARG A 150 -9.53 3.34 -1.37
CA ARG A 150 -9.62 4.08 -2.63
C ARG A 150 -9.25 3.16 -3.77
N ILE A 151 -9.76 3.45 -4.96
CA ILE A 151 -9.31 2.86 -6.21
C ILE A 151 -8.43 3.91 -6.90
N VAL A 152 -7.24 3.52 -7.34
CA VAL A 152 -6.39 4.37 -8.18
C VAL A 152 -6.38 3.74 -9.55
N VAL A 153 -6.86 4.48 -10.55
CA VAL A 153 -6.88 4.04 -11.94
C VAL A 153 -5.90 4.90 -12.70
N ARG A 154 -4.95 4.25 -13.37
CA ARG A 154 -4.05 4.93 -14.32
C ARG A 154 -4.45 4.55 -15.72
N THR A 155 -4.63 5.52 -16.62
CA THR A 155 -5.03 5.25 -18.00
C THR A 155 -4.23 6.05 -19.02
N ARG A 156 -4.13 5.52 -20.25
CA ARG A 156 -3.56 6.23 -21.39
C ARG A 156 -4.06 5.62 -22.70
N VAL A 157 -4.21 6.44 -23.75
CA VAL A 157 -4.43 5.92 -25.11
C VAL A 157 -3.17 5.19 -25.57
N ALA A 158 -3.34 3.96 -26.08
CA ALA A 158 -2.20 3.14 -26.48
C ALA A 158 -1.36 3.83 -27.56
N GLY A 159 -0.04 3.84 -27.37
CA GLY A 159 0.90 4.49 -28.30
C GLY A 159 1.20 5.97 -28.01
N GLU A 160 0.50 6.59 -27.07
CA GLU A 160 0.87 7.94 -26.62
C GLU A 160 2.13 7.90 -25.73
N MET A 161 3.10 8.76 -26.03
CA MET A 161 4.32 8.93 -25.22
C MET A 161 4.12 9.96 -24.10
N ARG A 162 3.02 9.84 -23.35
CA ARG A 162 2.68 10.70 -22.21
C ARG A 162 2.59 9.87 -20.92
N PRO A 163 2.76 10.45 -19.72
CA PRO A 163 2.43 9.75 -18.49
C PRO A 163 0.97 9.28 -18.51
N MET A 164 0.67 8.20 -17.79
CA MET A 164 -0.72 7.80 -17.59
C MET A 164 -1.45 8.86 -16.75
N ASP A 165 -2.66 9.19 -17.14
CA ASP A 165 -3.57 9.99 -16.31
C ASP A 165 -3.97 9.18 -15.08
N GLU A 166 -3.84 9.77 -13.89
CA GLU A 166 -4.13 9.11 -12.62
C GLU A 166 -5.40 9.69 -12.00
N GLN A 167 -6.37 8.83 -11.73
CA GLN A 167 -7.62 9.18 -11.08
C GLN A 167 -7.79 8.39 -9.80
N THR A 168 -8.25 9.07 -8.74
CA THR A 168 -8.61 8.42 -7.47
C THR A 168 -10.11 8.40 -7.31
N LEU A 169 -10.67 7.21 -7.15
CA LEU A 169 -12.09 6.95 -7.00
C LEU A 169 -12.39 6.37 -5.61
N PRO A 170 -13.64 6.49 -5.13
CA PRO A 170 -14.10 5.77 -3.94
C PRO A 170 -13.83 4.26 -4.07
N ALA A 171 -13.58 3.57 -2.94
CA ALA A 171 -13.49 2.11 -2.93
C ALA A 171 -14.89 1.47 -3.00
N GLN A 172 -15.55 1.62 -4.14
CA GLN A 172 -16.87 1.10 -4.41
C GLN A 172 -16.90 0.39 -5.77
N SER A 173 -17.71 -0.65 -5.88
CA SER A 173 -17.86 -1.38 -7.14
C SER A 173 -18.80 -0.61 -8.08
N GLY A 174 -18.48 -0.58 -9.37
CA GLY A 174 -19.26 0.11 -10.40
C GLY A 174 -18.79 1.54 -10.71
N GLU A 175 -17.77 2.03 -10.01
CA GLU A 175 -17.14 3.32 -10.28
C GLU A 175 -16.68 3.42 -11.75
N LEU A 176 -16.78 4.62 -12.32
CA LEU A 176 -16.37 4.92 -13.69
C LEU A 176 -15.15 5.83 -13.64
N ALA A 177 -14.05 5.41 -14.27
CA ALA A 177 -12.91 6.26 -14.59
C ALA A 177 -13.06 6.76 -16.03
N PRO A 178 -13.42 8.03 -16.27
CA PRO A 178 -13.40 8.61 -17.61
C PRO A 178 -12.03 8.48 -18.27
N VAL A 179 -11.99 8.25 -19.58
CA VAL A 179 -10.74 8.20 -20.34
C VAL A 179 -10.82 9.22 -21.47
N GLU A 180 -9.93 10.20 -21.42
CA GLU A 180 -9.82 11.20 -22.47
C GLU A 180 -9.36 10.56 -23.79
N GLY A 181 -9.93 11.00 -24.92
CA GLY A 181 -9.60 10.44 -26.24
C GLY A 181 -10.22 9.07 -26.56
N LEU A 182 -10.96 8.44 -25.63
CA LEU A 182 -11.53 7.10 -25.83
C LEU A 182 -12.41 6.91 -27.08
N PRO A 183 -13.25 7.88 -27.51
CA PRO A 183 -14.08 7.72 -28.70
C PRO A 183 -13.27 7.47 -29.98
N GLU A 184 -12.03 7.97 -30.04
CA GLU A 184 -11.13 7.87 -31.19
C GLU A 184 -10.04 6.80 -30.98
N ALA A 185 -9.97 6.21 -29.79
CA ALA A 185 -8.95 5.26 -29.41
C ALA A 185 -9.32 3.80 -29.76
N ASP A 186 -8.42 3.14 -30.48
CA ASP A 186 -8.50 1.71 -30.77
C ASP A 186 -8.23 0.86 -29.52
N ARG A 187 -7.31 1.29 -28.66
CA ARG A 187 -6.86 0.58 -27.45
C ARG A 187 -6.47 1.53 -26.33
N ILE A 188 -6.74 1.13 -25.09
CA ILE A 188 -6.37 1.83 -23.86
C ILE A 188 -5.40 0.96 -23.05
N GLU A 189 -4.37 1.58 -22.50
CA GLU A 189 -3.49 0.99 -21.50
C GLU A 189 -3.95 1.43 -20.11
N TYR A 190 -4.01 0.50 -19.14
CA TYR A 190 -4.45 0.78 -17.78
C TYR A 190 -3.67 0.01 -16.73
N ALA A 191 -3.61 0.54 -15.51
CA ALA A 191 -2.98 -0.04 -14.33
C ALA A 191 -3.66 0.41 -13.03
#